data_AF-A0A2S9FDR1-F1
#
_entry.id   AF-A0A2S9FDR1-F1
#
_cell.length_a   1.000
_cell.length_b   1.000
_cell.length_c   1.000
_cell.angle_alpha   90.00
_cell.angle_beta   90.00
_cell.angle_gamma   90.00
#
_symmetry.space_group_name_H-M   'P 1'
#
loop_
_entity.id
_entity.type
_entity.pdbx_description
1 polymer ?
#
loop_
_entity_poly.entity_id
_entity_poly.type
_entity_poly.pdbx_seq_one_letter_code
_entity_poly.pdbx_strand_id
1 'polypeptide(L)' 'MSTYTPKAGDTTRTWYVIDATDVVLGRLAVEAAKLLRGKHKPTFTPNVDGGDFVIVINAEKIALSGDK' A
#
# COMPACT_ATOMS: atom_id res chain seq x y z
N MET A 1 -21.50 -14.76 -17.90
CA MET A 1 -21.13 -14.54 -16.49
C MET A 1 -20.32 -13.26 -16.43
N SER A 2 -20.66 -12.29 -15.59
CA SER A 2 -19.93 -11.01 -15.49
C SER A 2 -18.84 -11.08 -14.42
N THR A 3 -17.73 -10.39 -14.64
CA THR A 3 -16.65 -10.25 -13.65
C THR A 3 -17.16 -9.53 -12.40
N TYR A 4 -16.63 -9.90 -11.24
CA TYR A 4 -16.94 -9.24 -9.97
C TYR A 4 -16.51 -7.77 -9.97
N THR A 5 -17.40 -6.89 -9.50
CA THR A 5 -17.12 -5.48 -9.26
C THR A 5 -17.55 -5.15 -7.82
N PRO A 6 -16.66 -4.65 -6.95
CA PRO A 6 -16.99 -4.27 -5.59
C PRO A 6 -18.05 -3.17 -5.55
N LYS A 7 -19.01 -3.29 -4.63
CA LYS A 7 -19.92 -2.18 -4.30
C LYS A 7 -19.29 -1.29 -3.24
N ALA A 8 -19.80 -0.07 -3.10
CA ALA A 8 -19.26 0.92 -2.15
C ALA A 8 -19.19 0.41 -0.70
N GLY A 9 -20.14 -0.44 -0.28
CA GLY A 9 -20.16 -1.04 1.06
C GLY A 9 -19.28 -2.29 1.24
N ASP A 10 -18.76 -2.88 0.17
CA ASP A 10 -17.99 -4.13 0.23
C ASP A 10 -16.50 -3.87 0.57
N THR A 11 -16.07 -2.61 0.50
CA THR A 11 -14.67 -2.24 0.71
C THR A 11 -14.34 -2.26 2.20
N THR A 12 -13.68 -3.33 2.64
CA THR A 12 -13.08 -3.40 3.96
C THR A 12 -11.66 -2.87 3.91
N ARG A 13 -11.35 -1.86 4.73
CA ARG A 13 -10.01 -1.28 4.86
C ARG A 13 -9.39 -1.69 6.19
N THR A 14 -8.14 -2.10 6.15
CA THR A 14 -7.30 -2.38 7.32
C THR A 14 -6.25 -1.29 7.48
N TRP A 15 -5.60 -1.27 8.64
CA TRP A 15 -4.51 -0.35 8.94
C TRP A 15 -3.21 -1.13 9.02
N TYR A 16 -2.18 -0.59 8.37
CA TYR A 16 -0.82 -1.09 8.42
C TYR A 16 0.10 -0.04 9.03
N VAL A 17 1.07 -0.50 9.81
CA VAL A 17 2.17 0.33 10.30
C VAL A 17 3.47 -0.24 9.75
N ILE A 18 4.25 0.60 9.07
CA ILE A 18 5.54 0.22 8.47
C ILE A 18 6.63 1.02 9.15
N ASP A 19 7.61 0.32 9.73
CA ASP A 19 8.84 0.92 10.22
C ASP A 19 9.83 1.08 9.06
N ALA A 20 10.27 2.32 8.80
CA ALA A 20 11.16 2.64 7.69
C ALA A 20 12.66 2.46 8.03
N THR A 21 13.01 2.12 9.27
CA THR A 21 14.40 1.97 9.72
C THR A 21 15.18 0.95 8.88
N ASP A 22 16.32 1.36 8.30
CA ASP A 22 17.20 0.55 7.45
C ASP A 22 16.54 -0.03 6.17
N VAL A 23 15.31 0.40 5.85
CA VAL A 23 14.63 -0.02 4.63
C VAL A 23 15.02 0.91 3.48
N VAL A 24 15.34 0.34 2.32
CA VAL A 24 15.65 1.14 1.13
C VAL A 24 14.40 1.89 0.65
N LEU A 25 14.50 3.22 0.48
CA LEU A 25 13.39 4.11 0.12
C LEU A 25 12.51 3.57 -1.01
N GLY A 26 13.12 3.19 -2.13
CA GLY A 26 12.37 2.72 -3.31
C GLY A 26 11.58 1.43 -3.04
N ARG A 27 12.10 0.52 -2.22
CA ARG A 27 11.41 -0.73 -1.87
C ARG A 27 10.21 -0.45 -0.97
N LEU A 28 10.40 0.39 0.04
CA LEU A 28 9.31 0.80 0.94
C LEU A 28 8.19 1.50 0.17
N ALA A 29 8.53 2.44 -0.72
CA ALA A 29 7.55 3.18 -1.51
C ALA A 29 6.71 2.27 -2.43
N VAL A 30 7.34 1.28 -3.07
CA VAL A 30 6.63 0.33 -3.94
C VAL A 30 5.64 -0.52 -3.16
N GLU A 31 6.03 -1.06 -2.00
CA GLU A 31 5.13 -1.87 -1.17
C GLU A 31 4.00 -1.03 -0.56
N ALA A 32 4.31 0.16 -0.04
CA ALA A 32 3.29 1.09 0.46
C ALA A 32 2.27 1.45 -0.63
N ALA A 33 2.73 1.72 -1.87
CA ALA A 33 1.84 2.01 -2.99
C ALA A 33 0.95 0.81 -3.37
N LYS A 34 1.44 -0.44 -3.25
CA LYS A 34 0.61 -1.64 -3.48
C LYS A 34 -0.49 -1.78 -2.45
N LEU A 35 -0.21 -1.48 -1.18
CA LEU A 35 -1.19 -1.49 -0.08
C LEU A 35 -2.24 -0.38 -0.25
N LEU A 36 -1.80 0.85 -0.50
CA LEU A 36 -2.67 2.01 -0.73
C LEU A 36 -3.60 1.83 -1.94
N ARG A 37 -3.17 1.08 -2.97
CA ARG A 37 -4.02 0.74 -4.12
C ARG A 37 -4.91 -0.48 -3.91
N GLY A 38 -4.70 -1.25 -2.84
CA GLY A 38 -5.40 -2.52 -2.61
C GLY A 38 -5.00 -3.62 -3.60
N LYS A 39 -3.87 -3.48 -4.32
CA LYS A 39 -3.41 -4.45 -5.34
C LYS A 39 -3.10 -5.83 -4.78
N HIS A 40 -2.92 -5.93 -3.47
CA HIS A 40 -2.70 -7.19 -2.76
C HIS A 40 -4.02 -7.92 -2.43
N LYS A 41 -5.18 -7.26 -2.57
CA LYS A 41 -6.49 -7.86 -2.32
C LYS A 41 -7.00 -8.58 -3.57
N PRO A 42 -7.63 -9.77 -3.44
CA PRO A 42 -8.21 -10.48 -4.57
C PRO A 42 -9.41 -9.74 -5.20
N THR A 43 -9.99 -8.77 -4.49
CA THR A 43 -11.11 -7.92 -4.96
C THR A 43 -10.65 -6.65 -5.68
N PHE A 44 -9.35 -6.53 -6.00
CA PHE A 44 -8.80 -5.35 -6.65
C PHE A 44 -9.56 -5.02 -7.94
N THR A 45 -10.04 -3.77 -8.02
CA THR A 45 -10.69 -3.24 -9.21
C THR A 45 -10.08 -1.87 -9.53
N PRO A 46 -9.57 -1.63 -10.75
CA PRO A 46 -8.77 -0.43 -11.05
C PRO A 46 -9.48 0.92 -10.83
N ASN A 47 -10.80 0.96 -10.96
CA ASN A 47 -11.62 2.18 -10.84
C ASN A 47 -12.20 2.40 -9.43
N VAL A 48 -11.91 1.51 -8.47
CA VAL A 48 -12.37 1.62 -7.09
C VAL A 48 -11.17 1.77 -6.16
N ASP A 49 -11.21 2.75 -5.27
CA ASP A 49 -10.24 2.84 -4.16
C ASP A 49 -10.61 1.84 -3.06
N GLY A 50 -10.05 0.64 -3.19
CA GLY A 50 -10.22 -0.47 -2.24
C GLY A 50 -9.01 -0.69 -1.32
N GLY A 51 -8.07 0.24 -1.28
CA GLY A 51 -6.81 0.07 -0.58
C GLY A 51 -6.90 0.19 0.94
N ASP A 52 -5.76 -0.03 1.58
CA ASP A 52 -5.62 0.03 3.04
C ASP A 52 -4.86 1.27 3.47
N PHE A 53 -5.07 1.65 4.73
CA PHE A 53 -4.36 2.77 5.33
C PHE A 53 -2.95 2.32 5.72
N VAL A 54 -1.97 3.17 5.45
CA VAL A 54 -0.56 2.90 5.75
C VAL A 54 -0.01 4.05 6.57
N ILE A 55 0.50 3.75 7.76
CA ILE A 55 1.25 4.66 8.61
C ILE A 55 2.71 4.28 8.51
N VAL A 56 3.57 5.21 8.09
CA VAL A 56 5.02 4.99 8.06
C VAL A 56 5.65 5.72 9.24
N ILE A 57 6.43 5.01 10.04
CA ILE A 57 7.16 5.54 11.20
C ILE A 57 8.67 5.50 10.95
N ASN A 58 9.44 6.27 11.73
CA ASN A 58 10.90 6.39 11.59
C ASN A 58 11.36 6.78 10.17
N ALA A 59 10.59 7.60 9.46
CA ALA A 59 10.88 7.97 8.07
C ALA A 59 12.25 8.66 7.88
N GLU A 60 12.78 9.31 8.92
CA GLU A 60 14.13 9.91 8.92
C GLU A 60 15.27 8.87 8.87
N LYS A 61 15.02 7.61 9.25
CA LYS A 61 15.99 6.52 9.31
C LYS A 61 15.98 5.63 8.07
N ILE A 62 15.34 6.09 7.00
CA ILE A 62 15.23 5.34 5.76
C ILE A 62 16.57 5.26 5.03
N ALA A 63 16.88 4.12 4.45
CA ALA A 63 18.14 3.92 3.74
C ALA A 63 18.06 4.49 2.31
N LEU A 64 18.99 5.39 1.99
CA LEU A 64 19.28 5.82 0.63
C LEU A 64 20.53 5.08 0.13
N SER A 65 20.46 4.57 -1.09
CA SER A 65 21.59 3.87 -1.72
C SER A 65 22.23 4.78 -2.78
N GLY A 66 23.57 4.83 -2.79
CA GLY A 66 24.36 5.70 -3.67
C GLY A 66 24.49 7.12 -3.11
N ASP A 67 25.03 8.04 -3.92
CA ASP A 67 25.21 9.46 -3.55
C ASP A 67 23.90 10.26 -3.72
N LYS A 68 22.81 9.78 -3.12
CA LYS A 68 21.46 10.36 -3.21
C LYS A 68 21.01 10.99 -1.92
#